data_AF-A9F6M0-F1
#
_entry.id   AF-A9F6M0-F1
#
_cell.length_a   1.000
_cell.length_b   1.000
_cell.length_c   1.000
_cell.angle_alpha   90.00
_cell.angle_beta   90.00
_cell.angle_gamma   90.00
#
_symmetry.space_group_name_H-M   'P 1'
#
loop_
_entity.id
_entity.type
_entity.pdbx_description
1 polymer ?
#
loop_
_entity_poly.entity_id
_entity_poly.type
_entity_poly.pdbx_seq_one_letter_code
_entity_poly.pdbx_strand_id
1 'polypeptide(L)'
;MRFRLPLALVALTLTACLDLGDSFLYPLITEPQPMWLWSGRHGDAAPCPEGRTIRWQGWVDEEFPPECGPCACSPARCVLPAGITTHAAACPDEGPPSSFEADEVHDAACIVPAPPLPESSLASVTYPPPTFAPCTPSPTPEPPPIDGIFARACQAGQEKDMPPPGWSFCLPPEDDGTCRPEFPIRREFRTPGPDHRTCSPCECGPPSGGTCSTRITLYGDTGCTRPFDSAELSDTDVPLCQDIRATAELAAFRVDVIRREEGACTPKRATSMASGTVEEGEQHVACCRE
;
A
#
# COMPACT_ATOMS: atom_id res chain seq x y z
N MET A 1 101.26 34.37 10.43
CA MET A 1 101.06 34.43 11.89
C MET A 1 100.36 33.14 12.34
N ARG A 2 101.01 32.41 13.26
CA ARG A 2 100.53 31.43 14.27
C ARG A 2 99.23 30.64 14.00
N PHE A 3 99.10 29.33 14.21
CA PHE A 3 99.92 28.29 14.87
C PHE A 3 99.23 26.91 14.60
N ARG A 4 100.03 25.83 14.54
CA ARG A 4 99.76 24.44 14.96
C ARG A 4 98.82 23.49 14.17
N LEU A 5 99.46 22.51 13.50
CA LEU A 5 99.21 21.06 13.67
C LEU A 5 99.29 20.65 15.17
N PRO A 6 98.66 19.56 15.66
CA PRO A 6 98.79 18.17 15.15
C PRO A 6 97.47 17.37 15.29
N LEU A 7 97.30 16.05 15.21
CA LEU A 7 98.13 14.87 15.40
C LEU A 7 97.37 13.68 14.78
N ALA A 8 98.10 12.73 14.21
CA ALA A 8 97.61 11.54 13.55
C ALA A 8 97.05 10.49 14.53
N LEU A 9 96.14 9.63 14.04
CA LEU A 9 96.14 8.20 14.37
C LEU A 9 95.39 7.40 13.30
N VAL A 10 96.15 6.55 12.62
CA VAL A 10 95.70 5.50 11.71
C VAL A 10 95.39 4.27 12.56
N ALA A 11 94.25 3.61 12.32
CA ALA A 11 94.07 2.21 12.67
C ALA A 11 93.18 1.53 11.61
N LEU A 12 93.79 0.60 10.88
CA LEU A 12 93.10 -0.36 10.03
C LEU A 12 92.23 -1.30 10.89
N THR A 13 91.12 -1.77 10.34
CA THR A 13 90.78 -3.20 10.09
C THR A 13 89.30 -3.56 10.34
N LEU A 14 88.83 -4.49 9.49
CA LEU A 14 87.81 -5.53 9.69
C LEU A 14 86.32 -5.25 9.33
N THR A 15 85.96 -5.80 8.16
CA THR A 15 84.90 -6.81 7.91
C THR A 15 83.40 -6.47 7.97
N ALA A 16 82.75 -6.94 6.90
CA ALA A 16 81.55 -7.78 6.86
C ALA A 16 80.23 -7.14 6.42
N CYS A 17 79.63 -7.85 5.46
CA CYS A 17 78.29 -7.75 4.92
C CYS A 17 77.19 -8.07 5.95
N LEU A 18 75.96 -7.75 5.52
CA LEU A 18 74.64 -8.20 5.99
C LEU A 18 74.05 -7.39 7.17
N ASP A 19 72.97 -6.66 6.90
CA ASP A 19 71.64 -7.19 7.26
C ASP A 19 70.51 -6.48 6.50
N LEU A 20 69.71 -7.29 5.81
CA LEU A 20 68.39 -6.94 5.31
C LEU A 20 67.47 -6.84 6.53
N GLY A 21 67.12 -5.62 6.92
CA GLY A 21 66.12 -5.35 7.96
C GLY A 21 64.73 -5.73 7.49
N ASP A 22 64.38 -6.98 7.75
CA ASP A 22 63.08 -7.62 7.66
C ASP A 22 62.01 -6.80 8.41
N SER A 23 61.25 -5.98 7.68
CA SER A 23 60.05 -5.34 8.22
C SER A 23 58.91 -6.35 8.08
N PHE A 24 58.79 -7.22 9.09
CA PHE A 24 57.62 -8.07 9.30
C PHE A 24 56.34 -7.21 9.30
N LEU A 25 55.70 -7.13 8.14
CA LEU A 25 54.27 -6.86 8.04
C LEU A 25 53.55 -8.10 8.57
N TYR A 26 53.44 -8.22 9.90
CA TYR A 26 52.45 -9.09 10.48
C TYR A 26 51.09 -8.64 9.94
N PRO A 27 50.28 -9.53 9.32
CA PRO A 27 48.90 -9.17 9.06
C PRO A 27 48.30 -8.79 10.41
N LEU A 28 47.62 -7.65 10.47
CA LEU A 28 46.72 -7.33 11.58
C LEU A 28 45.73 -8.50 11.66
N ILE A 29 45.98 -9.45 12.54
CA ILE A 29 45.02 -10.48 12.90
C ILE A 29 43.90 -9.71 13.59
N THR A 30 42.88 -9.34 12.82
CA THR A 30 41.66 -8.78 13.37
C THR A 30 41.07 -9.89 14.23
N GLU A 31 41.17 -9.76 15.55
CA GLU A 31 40.59 -10.78 16.42
C GLU A 31 39.12 -11.01 16.06
N PRO A 32 38.65 -12.27 16.08
CA PRO A 32 37.27 -12.60 15.74
C PRO A 32 36.36 -11.84 16.70
N GLN A 33 35.60 -10.90 16.16
CA GLN A 33 34.78 -10.06 17.01
C GLN A 33 33.60 -10.89 17.54
N PRO A 34 33.40 -11.01 18.85
CA PRO A 34 32.32 -11.81 19.41
C PRO A 34 30.96 -11.15 19.27
N MET A 35 29.91 -11.96 19.35
CA MET A 35 28.52 -11.50 19.27
C MET A 35 27.60 -12.26 20.22
N TRP A 36 26.55 -11.57 20.67
CA TRP A 36 25.41 -12.21 21.29
C TRP A 36 24.33 -12.41 20.24
N LEU A 37 23.86 -13.64 20.10
CA LEU A 37 22.85 -14.03 19.13
C LEU A 37 21.55 -14.40 19.84
N TRP A 38 20.48 -13.74 19.44
CA TRP A 38 19.12 -14.16 19.76
C TRP A 38 18.47 -14.75 18.51
N SER A 39 17.65 -15.79 18.66
CA SER A 39 16.87 -16.36 17.55
C SER A 39 15.47 -16.78 17.99
N GLY A 40 14.44 -16.49 17.19
CA GLY A 40 13.03 -16.79 17.48
C GLY A 40 12.08 -16.09 16.52
N ARG A 41 10.81 -15.89 16.90
CA ARG A 41 9.84 -15.14 16.09
C ARG A 41 10.19 -13.65 16.08
N HIS A 42 10.14 -13.00 14.92
CA HIS A 42 10.52 -11.59 14.81
C HIS A 42 9.78 -10.65 15.81
N GLY A 43 8.48 -10.88 16.05
CA GLY A 43 7.69 -10.09 17.00
C GLY A 43 8.12 -10.22 18.47
N ASP A 44 8.83 -11.28 18.84
CA ASP A 44 9.34 -11.52 20.19
C ASP A 44 10.78 -11.02 20.38
N ALA A 45 11.39 -10.49 19.32
CA ALA A 45 12.80 -10.14 19.31
C ALA A 45 13.11 -8.91 20.17
N ALA A 46 13.68 -9.16 21.35
CA ALA A 46 14.14 -8.11 22.25
C ALA A 46 15.23 -7.23 21.61
N PRO A 47 15.32 -5.93 21.96
CA PRO A 47 16.45 -5.07 21.56
C PRO A 47 17.78 -5.65 22.04
N CYS A 48 18.88 -5.20 21.43
CA CYS A 48 20.21 -5.59 21.89
C CYS A 48 20.38 -5.24 23.38
N PRO A 49 20.86 -6.19 24.22
CA PRO A 49 21.00 -5.94 25.64
C PRO A 49 21.95 -4.77 25.91
N GLU A 50 21.71 -4.02 27.00
CA GLU A 50 22.54 -2.89 27.42
C GLU A 50 22.68 -1.77 26.34
N GLY A 51 21.79 -1.73 25.34
CA GLY A 51 21.88 -0.76 24.24
C GLY A 51 23.03 -1.02 23.28
N ARG A 52 23.58 -2.23 23.26
CA ARG A 52 24.66 -2.64 22.35
C ARG A 52 24.24 -2.47 20.88
N THR A 53 25.21 -2.24 20.00
CA THR A 53 24.93 -2.05 18.58
C THR A 53 24.58 -3.38 17.90
N ILE A 54 23.59 -3.35 17.01
CA ILE A 54 23.26 -4.46 16.12
C ILE A 54 24.43 -4.65 15.14
N ARG A 55 24.89 -5.90 15.00
CA ARG A 55 25.87 -6.32 13.99
C ARG A 55 25.18 -6.64 12.68
N TRP A 56 24.17 -7.50 12.77
CA TRP A 56 23.36 -7.93 11.65
C TRP A 56 22.04 -8.51 12.17
N GLN A 57 21.08 -8.61 11.27
CA GLN A 57 19.80 -9.27 11.46
C GLN A 57 19.54 -10.17 10.27
N GLY A 58 18.92 -11.32 10.49
CA GLY A 58 18.67 -12.26 9.42
C GLY A 58 17.53 -13.22 9.73
N TRP A 59 17.15 -14.00 8.72
CA TRP A 59 16.09 -14.99 8.76
C TRP A 59 16.60 -16.34 8.27
N VAL A 60 15.94 -17.41 8.70
CA VAL A 60 15.96 -18.74 8.09
C VAL A 60 14.55 -19.31 8.06
N ASP A 61 14.37 -20.35 7.25
CA ASP A 61 13.08 -21.01 7.05
C ASP A 61 12.00 -19.99 6.65
N GLU A 62 12.36 -19.10 5.71
CA GLU A 62 11.50 -18.03 5.23
C GLU A 62 10.30 -18.61 4.46
N GLU A 63 9.11 -18.38 4.98
CA GLU A 63 7.85 -18.62 4.31
C GLU A 63 7.27 -17.28 3.86
N PHE A 64 6.89 -17.21 2.59
CA PHE A 64 6.27 -16.03 1.99
C PHE A 64 4.76 -16.30 1.85
N PRO A 65 3.92 -15.76 2.74
CA PRO A 65 2.50 -16.06 2.67
C PRO A 65 1.93 -15.56 1.34
N PRO A 66 1.19 -16.40 0.60
CA PRO A 66 0.68 -16.03 -0.72
C PRO A 66 -0.53 -15.08 -0.66
N GLU A 67 -1.14 -14.94 0.51
CA GLU A 67 -2.33 -14.11 0.73
C GLU A 67 -1.96 -12.83 1.49
N CYS A 68 -2.29 -11.67 0.93
CA CYS A 68 -2.03 -10.38 1.57
C CYS A 68 -3.11 -9.95 2.55
N GLY A 69 -4.35 -10.34 2.30
CA GLY A 69 -5.48 -9.95 3.13
C GLY A 69 -6.79 -9.91 2.36
N PRO A 70 -7.92 -9.75 3.09
CA PRO A 70 -9.24 -9.77 2.50
C PRO A 70 -9.49 -8.52 1.65
N CYS A 71 -10.19 -8.71 0.54
CA CYS A 71 -10.76 -7.62 -0.23
C CYS A 71 -12.20 -7.34 0.20
N ALA A 72 -12.57 -6.07 0.25
CA ALA A 72 -13.93 -5.63 0.54
C ALA A 72 -14.40 -4.61 -0.51
N CYS A 73 -15.70 -4.40 -0.58
CA CYS A 73 -16.34 -3.45 -1.47
C CYS A 73 -17.29 -2.55 -0.68
N SER A 74 -17.36 -1.28 -1.06
CA SER A 74 -18.41 -0.39 -0.57
C SER A 74 -19.79 -0.91 -1.00
N PRO A 75 -20.87 -0.56 -0.28
CA PRO A 75 -22.22 -0.73 -0.82
C PRO A 75 -22.41 0.10 -2.09
N ALA A 76 -23.34 -0.31 -2.94
CA ALA A 76 -23.78 0.45 -4.09
C ALA A 76 -24.85 1.45 -3.66
N ARG A 77 -24.56 2.74 -3.82
CA ARG A 77 -25.47 3.81 -3.42
C ARG A 77 -26.37 4.20 -4.58
N CYS A 78 -27.62 4.55 -4.26
CA CYS A 78 -28.49 5.12 -5.26
C CYS A 78 -28.01 6.52 -5.67
N VAL A 79 -27.92 6.71 -6.98
CA VAL A 79 -27.66 7.97 -7.67
C VAL A 79 -28.98 8.46 -8.23
N LEU A 80 -29.36 9.68 -7.81
CA LEU A 80 -30.56 10.32 -8.30
C LEU A 80 -30.34 10.83 -9.72
N PRO A 81 -31.38 10.81 -10.57
CA PRO A 81 -31.29 11.41 -11.90
C PRO A 81 -30.95 12.90 -11.78
N ALA A 82 -29.85 13.31 -12.44
CA ALA A 82 -29.35 14.67 -12.36
C ALA A 82 -30.14 15.66 -13.22
N GLY A 83 -31.08 15.17 -14.02
CA GLY A 83 -31.68 15.96 -15.08
C GLY A 83 -32.85 15.29 -15.76
N ILE A 84 -33.43 16.02 -16.71
CA ILE A 84 -34.49 15.55 -17.61
C ILE A 84 -34.19 15.99 -19.03
N THR A 85 -34.77 15.30 -20.01
CA THR A 85 -34.69 15.69 -21.42
C THR A 85 -36.05 16.15 -21.89
N THR A 86 -36.12 17.28 -22.58
CA THR A 86 -37.38 17.86 -23.10
C THR A 86 -37.35 17.87 -24.62
N HIS A 87 -38.51 17.74 -25.26
CA HIS A 87 -38.64 17.73 -26.71
C HIS A 87 -39.79 18.63 -27.19
N ALA A 88 -39.59 19.26 -28.35
CA ALA A 88 -40.60 20.08 -29.02
C ALA A 88 -41.66 19.27 -29.79
N ALA A 89 -41.57 17.94 -29.77
CA ALA A 89 -42.52 17.03 -30.39
C ALA A 89 -43.00 15.96 -29.40
N ALA A 90 -44.15 15.34 -29.69
CA ALA A 90 -44.75 14.29 -28.88
C ALA A 90 -44.02 12.94 -29.04
N CYS A 91 -44.08 12.08 -28.03
CA CYS A 91 -43.51 10.73 -28.10
C CYS A 91 -44.27 9.89 -29.16
N PRO A 92 -43.60 9.02 -29.96
CA PRO A 92 -42.18 8.69 -29.96
C PRO A 92 -41.34 9.52 -30.95
N ASP A 93 -41.94 10.49 -31.63
CA ASP A 93 -41.25 11.38 -32.57
C ASP A 93 -40.42 12.41 -31.77
N GLU A 94 -39.35 11.93 -31.13
CA GLU A 94 -38.42 12.73 -30.34
C GLU A 94 -37.67 13.70 -31.26
N GLY A 95 -38.25 14.89 -31.45
CA GLY A 95 -37.56 16.02 -32.07
C GLY A 95 -36.25 16.37 -31.33
N PRO A 96 -35.49 17.36 -31.82
CA PRO A 96 -34.20 17.74 -31.24
C PRO A 96 -34.31 17.91 -29.71
N PRO A 97 -33.55 17.14 -28.92
CA PRO A 97 -33.67 17.17 -27.46
C PRO A 97 -33.07 18.46 -26.89
N SER A 98 -33.66 18.94 -25.81
CA SER A 98 -33.07 19.93 -24.91
C SER A 98 -32.91 19.29 -23.54
N SER A 99 -31.66 19.01 -23.14
CA SER A 99 -31.37 18.44 -21.83
C SER A 99 -31.23 19.53 -20.77
N PHE A 100 -31.69 19.21 -19.57
CA PHE A 100 -31.45 20.00 -18.38
C PHE A 100 -30.78 19.12 -17.34
N GLU A 101 -29.59 19.50 -16.90
CA GLU A 101 -28.80 18.79 -15.90
C GLU A 101 -28.43 19.76 -14.77
N ALA A 102 -28.48 19.26 -13.55
CA ALA A 102 -27.96 19.95 -12.37
C ALA A 102 -26.60 19.38 -12.00
N ASP A 103 -25.70 20.25 -11.54
CA ASP A 103 -24.37 19.86 -11.06
C ASP A 103 -24.47 18.90 -9.85
N GLU A 104 -25.49 19.11 -9.01
CA GLU A 104 -25.75 18.28 -7.84
C GLU A 104 -27.26 18.14 -7.60
N VAL A 105 -27.72 16.91 -7.38
CA VAL A 105 -29.12 16.61 -7.07
C VAL A 105 -29.22 15.99 -5.70
N HIS A 106 -29.99 16.64 -4.84
CA HIS A 106 -30.34 16.15 -3.52
C HIS A 106 -31.82 15.77 -3.47
N ASP A 107 -32.14 14.88 -2.54
CA ASP A 107 -33.52 14.49 -2.26
C ASP A 107 -34.36 15.72 -1.87
N ALA A 108 -35.52 15.85 -2.53
CA ALA A 108 -36.46 16.95 -2.40
C ALA A 108 -35.91 18.35 -2.73
N ALA A 109 -34.75 18.46 -3.37
CA ALA A 109 -34.21 19.75 -3.81
C ALA A 109 -34.98 20.31 -5.00
N CYS A 110 -35.35 21.59 -4.93
CA CYS A 110 -35.91 22.31 -6.07
C CYS A 110 -34.79 22.78 -7.00
N ILE A 111 -34.78 22.25 -8.21
CA ILE A 111 -33.73 22.49 -9.20
C ILE A 111 -34.30 23.44 -10.26
N VAL A 112 -33.69 24.62 -10.37
CA VAL A 112 -34.17 25.71 -11.22
C VAL A 112 -33.27 25.82 -12.46
N PRO A 113 -33.76 25.55 -13.68
CA PRO A 113 -33.02 25.79 -14.91
C PRO A 113 -32.79 27.28 -15.15
N ALA A 114 -31.60 27.60 -15.66
CA ALA A 114 -31.24 28.94 -16.10
C ALA A 114 -30.71 28.90 -17.55
N PRO A 115 -31.44 29.44 -18.54
CA PRO A 115 -32.79 30.05 -18.45
C PRO A 115 -33.94 29.02 -18.33
N PRO A 116 -35.15 29.44 -17.90
CA PRO A 116 -36.35 28.60 -17.96
C PRO A 116 -36.63 28.08 -19.37
N LEU A 117 -37.22 26.88 -19.46
CA LEU A 117 -37.51 26.24 -20.75
C LEU A 117 -38.89 26.69 -21.26
N PRO A 118 -38.97 27.25 -22.48
CA PRO A 118 -40.23 27.75 -23.03
C PRO A 118 -41.21 26.59 -23.29
N GLU A 119 -42.51 26.91 -23.28
CA GLU A 119 -43.58 25.95 -23.57
C GLU A 119 -43.38 25.24 -24.93
N SER A 120 -42.83 25.93 -25.92
CA SER A 120 -42.58 25.38 -27.26
C SER A 120 -41.59 24.21 -27.31
N SER A 121 -40.77 24.02 -26.27
CA SER A 121 -39.83 22.89 -26.15
C SER A 121 -40.32 21.79 -25.20
N LEU A 122 -41.58 21.86 -24.75
CA LEU A 122 -42.17 20.97 -23.74
C LEU A 122 -43.39 20.20 -24.28
N ALA A 123 -43.32 19.72 -25.52
CA ALA A 123 -44.37 18.84 -26.05
C ALA A 123 -44.26 17.43 -25.44
N SER A 124 -43.05 16.99 -25.10
CA SER A 124 -42.80 15.78 -24.31
C SER A 124 -41.56 15.91 -23.43
N VAL A 125 -41.48 15.06 -22.41
CA VAL A 125 -40.34 14.97 -21.47
C VAL A 125 -39.94 13.52 -21.30
N THR A 126 -38.64 13.26 -21.35
CA THR A 126 -38.02 11.99 -21.03
C THR A 126 -37.44 12.03 -19.62
N TYR A 127 -37.99 11.19 -18.76
CA TYR A 127 -37.60 11.01 -17.37
C TYR A 127 -36.57 9.88 -17.26
N PRO A 128 -35.34 10.13 -16.81
CA PRO A 128 -34.36 9.08 -16.59
C PRO A 128 -34.61 8.36 -15.26
N PRO A 129 -34.42 7.02 -15.21
CA PRO A 129 -34.50 6.27 -13.96
C PRO A 129 -33.32 6.62 -13.03
N PRO A 130 -33.47 6.41 -11.71
CA PRO A 130 -32.32 6.41 -10.81
C PRO A 130 -31.39 5.25 -11.15
N THR A 131 -30.13 5.32 -10.70
CA THR A 131 -29.15 4.25 -10.95
C THR A 131 -28.35 3.91 -9.69
N PHE A 132 -27.60 2.82 -9.72
CA PHE A 132 -26.62 2.53 -8.67
C PHE A 132 -25.23 2.99 -9.07
N ALA A 133 -24.56 3.71 -8.17
CA ALA A 133 -23.16 4.07 -8.32
C ALA A 133 -22.28 2.80 -8.41
N PRO A 134 -21.17 2.85 -9.17
CA PRO A 134 -20.20 1.77 -9.15
C PRO A 134 -19.63 1.58 -7.75
N CYS A 135 -19.38 0.33 -7.41
CA CYS A 135 -18.80 -0.07 -6.13
C CYS A 135 -17.34 0.39 -6.04
N THR A 136 -16.92 0.86 -4.86
CA THR A 136 -15.53 1.23 -4.59
C THR A 136 -14.81 0.08 -3.89
N PRO A 137 -13.68 -0.43 -4.42
CA PRO A 137 -12.90 -1.45 -3.75
C PRO A 137 -12.15 -0.91 -2.53
N SER A 138 -11.85 -1.80 -1.58
CA SER A 138 -10.93 -1.51 -0.49
C SER A 138 -9.53 -1.17 -1.01
N PRO A 139 -8.72 -0.43 -0.23
CA PRO A 139 -7.31 -0.24 -0.55
C PRO A 139 -6.60 -1.58 -0.80
N THR A 140 -5.59 -1.55 -1.66
CA THR A 140 -4.75 -2.72 -1.91
C THR A 140 -3.99 -3.04 -0.62
N PRO A 141 -4.11 -4.27 -0.07
CA PRO A 141 -3.35 -4.65 1.12
C PRO A 141 -1.85 -4.60 0.86
N GLU A 142 -1.07 -4.42 1.92
CA GLU A 142 0.39 -4.58 1.83
C GLU A 142 0.77 -6.06 1.87
N PRO A 143 1.93 -6.44 1.30
CA PRO A 143 2.44 -7.80 1.43
C PRO A 143 2.59 -8.17 2.91
N PRO A 144 2.20 -9.41 3.29
CA PRO A 144 2.35 -9.85 4.67
C PRO A 144 3.85 -9.95 5.00
N PRO A 145 4.22 -9.75 6.27
CA PRO A 145 5.60 -9.94 6.69
C PRO A 145 6.07 -11.36 6.36
N ILE A 146 7.35 -11.49 6.06
CA ILE A 146 8.00 -12.79 5.86
C ILE A 146 7.93 -13.55 7.19
N ASP A 147 7.38 -14.76 7.17
CA ASP A 147 7.40 -15.64 8.34
C ASP A 147 8.69 -16.45 8.33
N GLY A 148 9.23 -16.76 9.51
CA GLY A 148 10.51 -17.45 9.63
C GLY A 148 11.18 -17.23 10.98
N ILE A 149 12.31 -17.91 11.17
CA ILE A 149 13.12 -17.75 12.38
C ILE A 149 14.02 -16.53 12.20
N PHE A 150 13.69 -15.47 12.90
CA PHE A 150 14.49 -14.25 12.96
C PHE A 150 15.67 -14.43 13.90
N ALA A 151 16.82 -13.88 13.51
CA ALA A 151 17.98 -13.74 14.35
C ALA A 151 18.47 -12.30 14.43
N ARG A 152 18.92 -11.92 15.63
CA ARG A 152 19.58 -10.65 15.90
C ARG A 152 20.93 -10.90 16.54
N ALA A 153 21.98 -10.48 15.86
CA ALA A 153 23.33 -10.46 16.40
C ALA A 153 23.68 -9.06 16.91
N CYS A 154 24.13 -8.98 18.15
CA CYS A 154 24.58 -7.75 18.78
C CYS A 154 26.07 -7.83 19.08
N GLN A 155 26.77 -6.70 19.12
CA GLN A 155 28.15 -6.67 19.59
C GLN A 155 28.25 -7.22 21.02
N ALA A 156 28.94 -8.34 21.20
CA ALA A 156 29.37 -8.76 22.52
C ALA A 156 30.60 -7.93 22.92
N GLY A 157 30.86 -7.85 24.23
CA GLY A 157 32.06 -7.21 24.74
C GLY A 157 33.22 -8.17 24.65
N GLN A 158 33.71 -8.61 25.80
CA GLN A 158 34.76 -9.63 25.88
C GLN A 158 34.14 -11.03 26.02
N GLU A 159 34.89 -12.08 25.75
CA GLU A 159 34.41 -13.47 25.87
C GLU A 159 33.95 -13.86 27.29
N LYS A 160 34.47 -13.14 28.29
CA LYS A 160 34.06 -13.26 29.69
C LYS A 160 32.65 -12.71 29.96
N ASP A 161 32.06 -11.95 29.04
CA ASP A 161 30.74 -11.36 29.21
C ASP A 161 29.68 -12.44 28.90
N MET A 162 29.13 -13.03 29.96
CA MET A 162 28.09 -14.06 29.87
C MET A 162 26.84 -13.48 29.19
N PRO A 163 26.27 -14.18 28.19
CA PRO A 163 25.08 -13.68 27.52
C PRO A 163 23.88 -13.67 28.49
N PRO A 164 22.97 -12.70 28.35
CA PRO A 164 21.73 -12.69 29.13
C PRO A 164 20.81 -13.86 28.72
N PRO A 165 19.80 -14.20 29.55
CA PRO A 165 18.86 -15.27 29.23
C PRO A 165 18.22 -15.11 27.84
N GLY A 166 18.21 -16.21 27.06
CA GLY A 166 17.69 -16.23 25.69
C GLY A 166 18.69 -15.76 24.62
N TRP A 167 19.92 -15.40 25.00
CA TRP A 167 21.00 -15.06 24.08
C TRP A 167 22.11 -16.11 24.13
N SER A 168 22.69 -16.43 22.97
CA SER A 168 23.86 -17.30 22.85
C SER A 168 25.11 -16.47 22.62
N PHE A 169 26.25 -16.90 23.15
CA PHE A 169 27.53 -16.31 22.82
C PHE A 169 28.09 -16.99 21.57
N CYS A 170 28.46 -16.20 20.56
CA CYS A 170 28.92 -16.72 19.27
C CYS A 170 30.12 -15.94 18.72
N LEU A 171 30.88 -16.60 17.84
CA LEU A 171 31.96 -16.04 17.04
C LEU A 171 31.63 -16.17 15.55
N PRO A 172 32.22 -15.33 14.67
CA PRO A 172 32.25 -15.62 13.24
C PRO A 172 33.00 -16.96 12.99
N PRO A 173 32.74 -17.65 11.86
CA PRO A 173 33.51 -18.81 11.47
C PRO A 173 34.99 -18.45 11.23
N GLU A 174 35.85 -19.46 11.19
CA GLU A 174 37.24 -19.30 10.77
C GLU A 174 37.33 -18.97 9.26
N ASP A 175 38.52 -18.60 8.79
CA ASP A 175 38.72 -18.17 7.39
C ASP A 175 38.36 -19.24 6.35
N ASP A 176 38.41 -20.52 6.75
CA ASP A 176 37.98 -21.66 5.93
C ASP A 176 36.46 -21.93 6.02
N GLY A 177 35.74 -21.09 6.76
CA GLY A 177 34.32 -21.19 7.00
C GLY A 177 33.93 -22.18 8.10
N THR A 178 34.87 -22.84 8.77
CA THR A 178 34.55 -23.84 9.81
C THR A 178 34.32 -23.21 11.19
N CYS A 179 33.64 -23.96 12.06
CA CYS A 179 33.47 -23.56 13.45
C CYS A 179 34.54 -24.21 14.32
N ARG A 180 35.07 -23.42 15.27
CA ARG A 180 36.04 -23.88 16.25
C ARG A 180 35.44 -24.96 17.17
N PRO A 181 36.23 -25.90 17.69
CA PRO A 181 35.75 -26.93 18.61
C PRO A 181 35.04 -26.38 19.85
N GLU A 182 35.42 -25.18 20.32
CA GLU A 182 34.83 -24.50 21.48
C GLU A 182 33.47 -23.85 21.17
N PHE A 183 33.17 -23.65 19.89
CA PHE A 183 31.93 -23.05 19.37
C PHE A 183 31.30 -23.95 18.29
N PRO A 184 30.95 -25.21 18.61
CA PRO A 184 30.63 -26.21 17.59
C PRO A 184 29.27 -25.99 16.91
N ILE A 185 28.39 -25.16 17.47
CA ILE A 185 27.03 -24.96 16.94
C ILE A 185 27.07 -23.92 15.83
N ARG A 186 27.12 -24.40 14.60
CA ARG A 186 26.97 -23.56 13.40
C ARG A 186 25.52 -23.16 13.20
N ARG A 187 25.25 -21.86 13.10
CA ARG A 187 23.96 -21.30 12.71
C ARG A 187 24.17 -20.39 11.51
N GLU A 188 23.34 -20.57 10.50
CA GLU A 188 23.36 -19.76 9.29
C GLU A 188 22.08 -18.95 9.24
N PHE A 189 22.17 -17.69 8.84
CA PHE A 189 21.03 -16.81 8.61
C PHE A 189 21.31 -15.97 7.38
N ARG A 190 20.27 -15.47 6.72
CA ARG A 190 20.42 -14.52 5.62
C ARG A 190 19.83 -13.17 6.00
N THR A 191 20.52 -12.10 5.69
CA THR A 191 19.92 -10.77 5.77
C THR A 191 18.73 -10.70 4.82
N PRO A 192 17.71 -9.89 5.11
CA PRO A 192 16.61 -9.71 4.19
C PRO A 192 17.16 -8.99 2.97
N GLY A 193 17.03 -9.61 1.79
CA GLY A 193 17.27 -8.88 0.55
C GLY A 193 16.11 -7.93 0.26
N PRO A 194 16.20 -7.15 -0.82
CA PRO A 194 15.08 -6.36 -1.31
C PRO A 194 13.79 -7.19 -1.45
N ASP A 195 12.73 -6.79 -0.73
CA ASP A 195 11.39 -7.36 -0.90
C ASP A 195 10.68 -6.62 -2.04
N HIS A 196 10.53 -7.30 -3.18
CA HIS A 196 9.82 -6.80 -4.35
C HIS A 196 8.41 -7.37 -4.47
N ARG A 197 7.89 -7.98 -3.39
CA ARG A 197 6.53 -8.48 -3.40
C ARG A 197 5.54 -7.33 -3.44
N THR A 198 4.48 -7.55 -4.19
CA THR A 198 3.34 -6.65 -4.28
C THR A 198 2.06 -7.46 -4.23
N CYS A 199 1.00 -6.80 -3.79
CA CYS A 199 -0.32 -7.40 -3.68
C CYS A 199 -1.18 -7.00 -4.87
N SER A 200 -1.94 -7.94 -5.40
CA SER A 200 -2.92 -7.67 -6.44
C SER A 200 -3.97 -6.65 -5.94
N PRO A 201 -4.39 -5.67 -6.75
CA PRO A 201 -5.42 -4.74 -6.32
C PRO A 201 -6.75 -5.44 -6.08
N CYS A 202 -7.52 -4.94 -5.12
CA CYS A 202 -8.89 -5.38 -4.90
C CYS A 202 -9.80 -4.79 -5.99
N GLU A 203 -10.73 -5.60 -6.49
CA GLU A 203 -11.71 -5.19 -7.50
C GLU A 203 -13.11 -5.63 -7.09
N CYS A 204 -14.10 -4.79 -7.39
CA CYS A 204 -15.51 -5.10 -7.13
C CYS A 204 -16.23 -5.57 -8.38
N GLY A 205 -17.18 -6.49 -8.18
CA GLY A 205 -18.20 -6.79 -9.18
C GLY A 205 -19.19 -5.63 -9.33
N PRO A 206 -20.13 -5.75 -10.29
CA PRO A 206 -21.21 -4.79 -10.43
C PRO A 206 -22.11 -4.78 -9.19
N PRO A 207 -22.81 -3.65 -8.92
CA PRO A 207 -23.90 -3.60 -7.95
C PRO A 207 -24.91 -4.73 -8.15
N SER A 208 -25.42 -5.28 -7.05
CA SER A 208 -26.45 -6.31 -7.07
C SER A 208 -27.42 -6.14 -5.91
N GLY A 209 -28.70 -6.41 -6.17
CA GLY A 209 -29.77 -6.15 -5.20
C GLY A 209 -29.93 -4.66 -4.88
N GLY A 210 -30.58 -4.37 -3.74
CA GLY A 210 -31.03 -3.02 -3.41
C GLY A 210 -32.30 -2.64 -4.18
N THR A 211 -32.84 -1.48 -3.85
CA THR A 211 -33.96 -0.87 -4.56
C THR A 211 -33.74 0.64 -4.57
N CYS A 212 -33.79 1.26 -5.73
CA CYS A 212 -33.92 2.72 -5.79
C CYS A 212 -35.10 3.14 -6.63
N SER A 213 -36.00 3.92 -6.04
CA SER A 213 -37.09 4.54 -6.78
C SER A 213 -37.23 6.01 -6.44
N THR A 214 -37.48 6.80 -7.47
CA THR A 214 -37.58 8.27 -7.39
C THR A 214 -38.81 8.75 -8.12
N ARG A 215 -39.40 9.83 -7.61
CA ARG A 215 -40.39 10.62 -8.31
C ARG A 215 -39.74 11.90 -8.82
N ILE A 216 -39.85 12.16 -10.11
CA ILE A 216 -39.48 13.45 -10.69
C ILE A 216 -40.76 14.25 -10.89
N THR A 217 -40.80 15.50 -10.41
CA THR A 217 -41.96 16.40 -10.55
C THR A 217 -41.53 17.70 -11.23
N LEU A 218 -42.31 18.14 -12.21
CA LEU A 218 -42.08 19.37 -12.98
C LEU A 218 -42.95 20.52 -12.47
N TYR A 219 -42.39 21.73 -12.46
CA TYR A 219 -43.01 22.92 -11.89
C TYR A 219 -42.98 24.11 -12.83
N GLY A 220 -44.09 24.85 -12.84
CA GLY A 220 -44.22 26.12 -13.58
C GLY A 220 -43.73 27.34 -12.79
N ASP A 221 -43.05 27.14 -11.66
CA ASP A 221 -42.41 28.18 -10.87
C ASP A 221 -41.06 27.72 -10.31
N THR A 222 -40.18 28.68 -10.06
CA THR A 222 -38.84 28.44 -9.50
C THR A 222 -38.87 28.04 -8.01
N GLY A 223 -40.04 28.08 -7.36
CA GLY A 223 -40.22 27.70 -5.95
C GLY A 223 -40.68 26.26 -5.74
N CYS A 224 -40.87 25.48 -6.81
CA CYS A 224 -41.44 24.13 -6.78
C CYS A 224 -42.78 24.04 -6.03
N THR A 225 -43.69 24.98 -6.28
CA THR A 225 -45.00 25.06 -5.60
C THR A 225 -46.20 24.74 -6.49
N ARG A 226 -46.07 24.88 -7.81
CA ARG A 226 -47.12 24.63 -8.81
C ARG A 226 -46.71 23.45 -9.72
N PRO A 227 -46.89 22.21 -9.25
CA PRO A 227 -46.59 21.04 -10.06
C PRO A 227 -47.58 20.93 -11.22
N PHE A 228 -47.09 20.50 -12.39
CA PHE A 228 -47.97 20.23 -13.54
C PHE A 228 -47.78 18.84 -14.15
N ASP A 229 -46.67 18.15 -13.87
CA ASP A 229 -46.43 16.78 -14.31
C ASP A 229 -45.50 16.02 -13.36
N SER A 230 -45.57 14.69 -13.35
CA SER A 230 -44.67 13.85 -12.55
C SER A 230 -44.56 12.42 -13.10
N ALA A 231 -43.40 11.81 -12.89
CA ALA A 231 -43.15 10.40 -13.19
C ALA A 231 -42.46 9.69 -12.02
N GLU A 232 -42.78 8.42 -11.81
CA GLU A 232 -42.11 7.54 -10.85
C GLU A 232 -41.35 6.46 -11.60
N LEU A 233 -40.06 6.31 -11.28
CA LEU A 233 -39.17 5.36 -11.91
C LEU A 233 -38.33 4.64 -10.86
N SER A 234 -38.04 3.37 -11.14
CA SER A 234 -37.12 2.51 -10.40
C SER A 234 -35.81 2.31 -11.18
N ASP A 235 -34.79 1.80 -10.48
CA ASP A 235 -33.48 1.51 -11.07
C ASP A 235 -33.49 0.43 -12.17
N THR A 236 -34.58 -0.33 -12.27
CA THR A 236 -34.77 -1.35 -13.31
C THR A 236 -35.56 -0.86 -14.51
N ASP A 237 -36.14 0.34 -14.43
CA ASP A 237 -36.90 0.91 -15.53
C ASP A 237 -36.00 1.45 -16.64
N VAL A 238 -36.56 1.59 -17.84
CA VAL A 238 -35.94 2.34 -18.94
C VAL A 238 -36.41 3.80 -18.88
N PRO A 239 -35.68 4.75 -19.51
CA PRO A 239 -36.16 6.12 -19.61
C PRO A 239 -37.59 6.21 -20.15
N LEU A 240 -38.43 6.99 -19.48
CA LEU A 240 -39.85 7.15 -19.81
C LEU A 240 -40.08 8.46 -20.54
N CYS A 241 -40.48 8.38 -21.81
CA CYS A 241 -40.98 9.54 -22.57
C CYS A 241 -42.49 9.73 -22.28
N GLN A 242 -42.89 10.94 -21.91
CA GLN A 242 -44.28 11.30 -21.64
C GLN A 242 -44.65 12.60 -22.36
N ASP A 243 -45.80 12.60 -23.04
CA ASP A 243 -46.38 13.81 -23.64
C ASP A 243 -46.82 14.79 -22.55
N ILE A 244 -46.41 16.04 -22.69
CA ILE A 244 -46.71 17.11 -21.75
C ILE A 244 -47.71 18.06 -22.38
N ARG A 245 -48.81 18.31 -21.66
CA ARG A 245 -49.73 19.42 -21.97
C ARG A 245 -49.38 20.61 -21.10
N ALA A 246 -48.21 21.19 -21.39
CA ALA A 246 -47.76 22.38 -20.70
C ALA A 246 -48.71 23.54 -21.04
N THR A 247 -49.08 24.31 -20.02
CA THR A 247 -49.78 25.60 -20.19
C THR A 247 -48.90 26.77 -19.75
N ALA A 248 -47.62 26.46 -19.43
CA ALA A 248 -46.61 27.37 -18.91
C ALA A 248 -45.21 26.83 -19.21
N GLU A 249 -44.20 27.69 -19.03
CA GLU A 249 -42.79 27.31 -19.06
C GLU A 249 -42.40 26.33 -17.94
N LEU A 250 -41.39 25.50 -18.18
CA LEU A 250 -40.77 24.69 -17.14
C LEU A 250 -39.74 25.56 -16.42
N ALA A 251 -40.05 25.91 -15.17
CA ALA A 251 -39.25 26.81 -14.34
C ALA A 251 -38.49 26.10 -13.22
N ALA A 252 -38.86 24.86 -12.87
CA ALA A 252 -38.08 24.00 -11.97
C ALA A 252 -38.49 22.54 -12.09
N PHE A 253 -37.64 21.63 -11.61
CA PHE A 253 -38.02 20.26 -11.29
C PHE A 253 -37.54 19.85 -9.89
N ARG A 254 -38.14 18.81 -9.32
CA ARG A 254 -37.72 18.21 -8.05
C ARG A 254 -37.63 16.70 -8.20
N VAL A 255 -36.63 16.11 -7.55
CA VAL A 255 -36.49 14.65 -7.43
C VAL A 255 -36.73 14.26 -5.98
N ASP A 256 -37.78 13.49 -5.74
CA ASP A 256 -38.16 12.96 -4.44
C ASP A 256 -37.83 11.46 -4.38
N VAL A 257 -37.18 11.01 -3.30
CA VAL A 257 -36.87 9.59 -3.11
C VAL A 257 -38.08 8.85 -2.55
N ILE A 258 -38.55 7.84 -3.25
CA ILE A 258 -39.67 7.01 -2.80
C ILE A 258 -39.15 5.82 -1.98
N ARG A 259 -38.15 5.10 -2.51
CA ARG A 259 -37.46 4.03 -1.80
C ARG A 259 -35.97 4.08 -2.07
N ARG A 260 -35.19 3.77 -1.03
CA ARG A 260 -33.74 3.69 -1.09
C ARG A 260 -33.26 2.57 -0.18
N GLU A 261 -32.81 1.50 -0.80
CA GLU A 261 -32.10 0.40 -0.17
C GLU A 261 -30.76 0.24 -0.90
N GLU A 262 -29.67 0.24 -0.15
CA GLU A 262 -28.34 0.11 -0.73
C GLU A 262 -28.17 -1.27 -1.39
N GLY A 263 -27.55 -1.27 -2.58
CA GLY A 263 -27.14 -2.51 -3.23
C GLY A 263 -25.89 -3.07 -2.58
N ALA A 264 -25.69 -4.37 -2.75
CA ALA A 264 -24.48 -5.06 -2.31
C ALA A 264 -23.49 -5.21 -3.45
N CYS A 265 -22.20 -5.20 -3.09
CA CYS A 265 -21.10 -5.40 -4.01
C CYS A 265 -20.21 -6.51 -3.50
N THR A 266 -19.98 -7.52 -4.35
CA THR A 266 -19.09 -8.62 -4.02
C THR A 266 -17.72 -8.37 -4.66
N PRO A 267 -16.62 -8.51 -3.91
CA PRO A 267 -15.28 -8.52 -4.49
C PRO A 267 -15.15 -9.59 -5.58
N LYS A 268 -14.47 -9.28 -6.68
CA LYS A 268 -14.17 -10.29 -7.72
C LYS A 268 -13.29 -11.42 -7.17
N ARG A 269 -12.44 -11.10 -6.20
CA ARG A 269 -11.64 -12.04 -5.41
C ARG A 269 -11.81 -11.70 -3.94
N ALA A 270 -12.03 -12.71 -3.10
CA ALA A 270 -12.18 -12.52 -1.66
C ALA A 270 -10.87 -12.09 -0.99
N THR A 271 -9.73 -12.48 -1.56
CA THR A 271 -8.40 -12.24 -0.98
C THR A 271 -7.45 -11.69 -2.05
N SER A 272 -6.67 -10.69 -1.68
CA SER A 272 -5.55 -10.20 -2.47
C SER A 272 -4.39 -11.19 -2.41
N MET A 273 -3.77 -11.44 -3.55
CA MET A 273 -2.65 -12.37 -3.67
C MET A 273 -1.33 -11.62 -3.77
N ALA A 274 -0.32 -12.11 -3.06
CA ALA A 274 1.05 -11.65 -3.20
C ALA A 274 1.66 -12.20 -4.50
N SER A 275 2.48 -11.37 -5.13
CA SER A 275 3.27 -11.73 -6.31
C SER A 275 4.63 -11.03 -6.25
N GLY A 276 5.60 -11.51 -7.01
CA GLY A 276 6.98 -11.01 -6.95
C GLY A 276 7.88 -11.92 -6.13
N THR A 277 9.08 -11.42 -5.80
CA THR A 277 10.14 -12.19 -5.17
C THR A 277 10.80 -11.39 -4.07
N VAL A 278 11.39 -12.10 -3.11
CA VAL A 278 12.35 -11.54 -2.17
C VAL A 278 13.72 -11.99 -2.66
N GLU A 279 14.62 -11.04 -2.88
CA GLU A 279 16.00 -11.36 -3.27
C GLU A 279 16.75 -11.96 -2.07
N GLU A 280 17.72 -12.84 -2.34
CA GLU A 280 18.59 -13.36 -1.29
C GLU A 280 19.55 -12.26 -0.82
N GLY A 281 19.60 -12.03 0.50
CA GLY A 281 20.59 -11.15 1.10
C GLY A 281 21.92 -11.84 1.40
N GLU A 282 22.77 -11.15 2.16
CA GLU A 282 24.06 -11.67 2.61
C GLU A 282 23.87 -12.82 3.59
N GLN A 283 24.64 -13.90 3.41
CA GLN A 283 24.66 -15.00 4.35
C GLN A 283 25.59 -14.68 5.53
N HIS A 284 25.04 -14.78 6.73
CA HIS A 284 25.79 -14.71 7.98
C HIS A 284 25.86 -16.07 8.65
N VAL A 285 27.06 -16.42 9.10
CA VAL A 285 27.31 -17.63 9.86
C VAL A 285 27.77 -17.24 11.26
N ALA A 286 27.18 -17.85 12.27
CA ALA A 286 27.57 -17.72 13.66
C ALA A 286 27.89 -19.09 14.24
N CYS A 287 29.08 -19.22 14.82
CA CYS A 287 29.51 -20.40 15.57
C CYS A 287 29.28 -20.12 17.06
N CYS A 288 28.34 -20.84 17.65
CA CYS A 288 27.88 -20.62 19.02
C CYS A 288 28.28 -21.77 19.93
N ARG A 289 28.31 -21.49 21.23
CA ARG A 289 28.35 -22.51 22.29
C ARG A 289 26.97 -22.68 22.92
N GLU A 290 26.72 -23.84 23.53
CA GLU A 290 25.51 -24.08 24.34
C GLU A 290 25.40 -23.13 25.54
#